data_AF-A0AB36BL14-F1
#
_entry.id   AF-A0AB36BL14-F1
#
_cell.length_a   1.000
_cell.length_b   1.000
_cell.length_c   1.000
_cell.angle_alpha   90.00
_cell.angle_beta   90.00
_cell.angle_gamma   90.00
#
_symmetry.space_group_name_H-M   'P 1'
#
loop_
_entity.id
_entity.type
_entity.pdbx_description
1 polymer ?
#
loop_
_entity_poly.entity_id
_entity_poly.type
_entity_poly.pdbx_seq_one_letter_code
_entity_poly.pdbx_strand_id
1 'polypeptide(L)'
;MLNNADNSRIRFVVILILFMVMMFVLIGLFNTYKENEDLRSDIKSEKQKISNTKNHNKTVSDREKEQNEKLGLTDVENASDDFNEKFYVWSNWQEFSDNMKSLRQTYPNLDSNDNVDISGKAVGTGDSPISNYESTSYTTTNKDELSEIITQEKKYDDHTTETLWHKVSNYKKGKYDISEFEKYDKIL
;
A
#
# COMPACT_ATOMS: atom_id res chain seq x y z
N MET A 1 -4.77 -11.65 -65.27
CA MET A 1 -5.48 -10.77 -64.32
C MET A 1 -5.99 -11.60 -63.16
N LEU A 2 -5.14 -11.86 -62.16
CA LEU A 2 -5.51 -12.56 -60.92
C LEU A 2 -4.62 -11.97 -59.84
N ASN A 3 -5.08 -10.96 -59.09
CA ASN A 3 -4.33 -10.51 -57.89
C ASN A 3 -5.07 -9.60 -56.89
N ASN A 4 -6.37 -9.33 -57.06
CA ASN A 4 -7.12 -8.50 -56.11
C ASN A 4 -8.02 -9.30 -55.16
N ALA A 5 -8.54 -10.46 -55.60
CA ALA A 5 -9.42 -11.29 -54.79
C ALA A 5 -8.68 -12.13 -53.74
N ASP A 6 -7.46 -12.61 -54.04
CA ASP A 6 -6.66 -13.38 -53.09
C ASP A 6 -6.02 -12.47 -52.03
N ASN A 7 -5.60 -11.27 -52.41
CA ASN A 7 -5.11 -10.25 -51.47
C ASN A 7 -6.21 -9.76 -50.51
N SER A 8 -7.46 -9.60 -50.97
CA SER A 8 -8.57 -9.21 -50.10
C SER A 8 -8.97 -10.35 -49.14
N ARG A 9 -8.91 -11.60 -49.58
CA ARG A 9 -9.13 -12.79 -48.73
C ARG A 9 -8.03 -12.96 -47.68
N ILE A 10 -6.76 -12.81 -48.04
CA ILE A 10 -5.64 -12.87 -47.09
C ILE A 10 -5.72 -11.73 -46.07
N ARG A 11 -6.02 -10.50 -46.52
CA ARG A 11 -6.24 -9.36 -45.60
C ARG A 11 -7.42 -9.60 -44.65
N PHE A 12 -8.52 -10.19 -45.15
CA PHE A 12 -9.67 -10.54 -44.31
C PHE A 12 -9.34 -11.59 -43.25
N VAL A 13 -8.56 -12.63 -43.61
CA VAL A 13 -8.10 -13.65 -42.67
C VAL A 13 -7.16 -13.06 -41.61
N VAL A 14 -6.24 -12.18 -41.99
CA VAL A 14 -5.34 -11.49 -41.06
C VAL A 14 -6.10 -10.58 -40.10
N ILE A 15 -7.12 -9.86 -40.59
CA ILE A 15 -7.99 -9.01 -39.75
C ILE A 15 -8.77 -9.86 -38.74
N LEU A 16 -9.29 -11.04 -39.14
CA LEU A 16 -9.98 -11.95 -38.23
C LEU A 16 -9.08 -12.49 -37.12
N ILE A 17 -7.83 -12.83 -37.43
CA ILE A 17 -6.86 -13.29 -36.45
C ILE A 17 -6.51 -12.18 -35.46
N LEU A 18 -6.27 -10.96 -35.95
CA LEU A 18 -6.04 -9.79 -35.09
C LEU A 18 -7.23 -9.50 -34.18
N PHE A 19 -8.45 -9.67 -34.68
CA PHE A 19 -9.67 -9.49 -33.90
C PHE A 19 -9.79 -10.53 -32.79
N MET A 20 -9.42 -11.80 -33.05
CA MET A 20 -9.37 -12.83 -32.00
C MET A 20 -8.32 -12.51 -30.93
N VAL A 21 -7.10 -12.12 -31.33
CA VAL A 21 -6.04 -11.74 -30.37
C VAL A 21 -6.47 -10.55 -29.51
N MET A 22 -7.08 -9.54 -30.12
CA MET A 22 -7.62 -8.38 -29.39
C MET A 22 -8.72 -8.79 -28.40
N MET A 23 -9.57 -9.75 -28.76
CA MET A 23 -10.60 -10.28 -27.86
C MET A 23 -10.00 -10.99 -26.64
N PHE A 24 -8.93 -11.79 -26.83
CA PHE A 24 -8.21 -12.42 -25.72
C PHE A 24 -7.53 -11.40 -24.80
N VAL A 25 -6.95 -10.33 -25.36
CA VAL A 25 -6.36 -9.24 -24.57
C VAL A 25 -7.43 -8.49 -23.77
N LEU A 26 -8.59 -8.22 -24.38
CA LEU A 26 -9.72 -7.56 -23.71
C LEU A 26 -10.29 -8.43 -22.58
N ILE A 27 -10.41 -9.74 -22.77
CA ILE A 27 -10.85 -10.68 -21.72
C ILE A 27 -9.82 -10.74 -20.57
N GLY A 28 -8.52 -10.79 -20.89
CA GLY A 28 -7.45 -10.77 -19.89
C GLY A 28 -7.43 -9.48 -19.06
N LEU A 29 -7.59 -8.32 -19.71
CA LEU A 29 -7.73 -7.02 -19.04
C LEU A 29 -9.00 -6.97 -18.19
N PHE A 30 -10.13 -7.50 -18.67
CA PHE A 30 -11.39 -7.51 -17.92
C PHE A 30 -11.32 -8.42 -16.68
N ASN A 31 -10.67 -9.59 -16.78
CA ASN A 31 -10.45 -10.46 -15.63
C ASN A 31 -9.50 -9.82 -14.61
N THR A 32 -8.43 -9.15 -15.07
CA THR A 32 -7.50 -8.44 -14.19
C THR A 32 -8.16 -7.22 -13.52
N TYR A 33 -9.04 -6.52 -14.25
CA TYR A 33 -9.85 -5.42 -13.72
C TYR A 33 -10.84 -5.91 -12.66
N LYS A 34 -11.52 -7.04 -12.93
CA LYS A 34 -12.48 -7.64 -12.01
C LYS A 34 -11.82 -8.19 -10.74
N GLU A 35 -10.67 -8.85 -10.84
CA GLU A 35 -9.87 -9.26 -9.67
C GLU A 35 -9.44 -8.05 -8.81
N ASN A 36 -9.10 -6.92 -9.43
CA ASN A 36 -8.72 -5.71 -8.72
C ASN A 36 -9.92 -4.97 -8.10
N GLU A 37 -11.06 -4.97 -8.77
CA GLU A 37 -12.31 -4.40 -8.26
C GLU A 37 -12.88 -5.27 -7.13
N ASP A 38 -12.78 -6.60 -7.24
CA ASP A 38 -13.14 -7.55 -6.19
C ASP A 38 -12.20 -7.39 -4.98
N LEU A 39 -10.88 -7.25 -5.16
CA LEU A 39 -9.95 -6.94 -4.06
C LEU A 39 -10.24 -5.60 -3.38
N ARG A 40 -10.53 -4.53 -4.16
CA ARG A 40 -10.93 -3.22 -3.60
C ARG A 40 -12.29 -3.29 -2.90
N SER A 41 -13.22 -4.05 -3.45
CA SER A 41 -14.55 -4.28 -2.89
C SER A 41 -14.49 -5.10 -1.61
N ASP A 42 -13.64 -6.13 -1.55
CA ASP A 42 -13.43 -6.97 -0.37
C ASP A 42 -12.79 -6.17 0.75
N ILE A 43 -11.73 -5.39 0.44
CA ILE A 43 -11.12 -4.45 1.40
C ILE A 43 -12.14 -3.41 1.88
N LYS A 44 -12.99 -2.87 0.99
CA LYS A 44 -14.03 -1.90 1.35
C LYS A 44 -15.16 -2.55 2.17
N SER A 45 -15.52 -3.79 1.89
CA SER A 45 -16.55 -4.54 2.60
C SER A 45 -16.08 -5.00 3.98
N GLU A 46 -14.80 -5.37 4.13
CA GLU A 46 -14.15 -5.60 5.41
C GLU A 46 -14.00 -4.30 6.20
N LYS A 47 -13.58 -3.20 5.57
CA LYS A 47 -13.59 -1.84 6.18
C LYS A 47 -14.98 -1.49 6.72
N GLN A 48 -16.05 -1.81 6.00
CA GLN A 48 -17.42 -1.53 6.40
C GLN A 48 -17.92 -2.46 7.51
N LYS A 49 -17.56 -3.75 7.50
CA LYS A 49 -17.88 -4.70 8.59
C LYS A 49 -17.18 -4.32 9.88
N ILE A 50 -15.91 -3.92 9.82
CA ILE A 50 -15.13 -3.52 10.99
C ILE A 50 -15.57 -2.15 11.52
N SER A 51 -15.82 -1.16 10.65
CA SER A 51 -16.37 0.15 11.05
C SER A 51 -17.75 0.04 11.70
N ASN A 52 -18.62 -0.84 11.18
CA ASN A 52 -19.93 -1.11 11.78
C ASN A 52 -19.81 -1.80 13.15
N THR A 53 -18.82 -2.70 13.33
CA THR A 53 -18.51 -3.29 14.64
C THR A 53 -17.90 -2.27 15.63
N LYS A 54 -17.07 -1.34 15.14
CA LYS A 54 -16.43 -0.25 15.93
C LYS A 54 -17.45 0.80 16.40
N ASN A 55 -18.44 1.13 15.56
CA ASN A 55 -19.49 2.10 15.89
C ASN A 55 -20.60 1.54 16.81
N HIS A 56 -20.74 0.22 16.95
CA HIS A 56 -21.78 -0.39 17.79
C HIS A 56 -21.36 -0.67 19.24
N ASN A 57 -20.11 -0.43 19.64
CA ASN A 57 -19.65 -0.80 20.97
C ASN A 57 -18.77 0.26 21.63
N LYS A 58 -19.39 1.32 22.14
CA LYS A 58 -18.77 2.29 23.08
C LYS A 58 -18.44 1.70 24.47
N THR A 59 -18.27 0.39 24.60
CA THR A 59 -17.99 -0.32 25.87
C THR A 59 -16.93 -1.43 25.71
N VAL A 60 -16.05 -1.31 24.72
CA VAL A 60 -15.03 -2.32 24.38
C VAL A 60 -13.58 -1.80 24.52
N SER A 61 -13.37 -0.55 24.97
CA SER A 61 -12.04 0.04 25.20
C SER A 61 -11.15 -0.76 26.15
N ASP A 62 -11.69 -1.31 27.24
CA ASP A 62 -10.87 -1.98 28.26
C ASP A 62 -10.52 -3.43 27.90
N ARG A 63 -11.40 -4.13 27.15
CA ARG A 63 -11.16 -5.50 26.68
C ARG A 63 -10.26 -5.56 25.46
N GLU A 64 -10.33 -4.56 24.58
CA GLU A 64 -9.37 -4.39 23.47
C GLU A 64 -7.97 -4.14 24.01
N LYS A 65 -7.83 -3.28 25.03
CA LYS A 65 -6.54 -3.03 25.67
C LYS A 65 -5.95 -4.30 26.31
N GLU A 66 -6.77 -5.07 27.02
CA GLU A 66 -6.36 -6.37 27.59
C GLU A 66 -6.02 -7.43 26.52
N GLN A 67 -6.69 -7.42 25.36
CA GLN A 67 -6.36 -8.31 24.24
C GLN A 67 -5.07 -7.88 23.54
N ASN A 68 -4.86 -6.58 23.32
CA ASN A 68 -3.64 -6.05 22.74
C ASN A 68 -2.43 -6.30 23.64
N GLU A 69 -2.57 -6.16 24.97
CA GLU A 69 -1.54 -6.55 25.93
C GLU A 69 -1.27 -8.07 25.89
N LYS A 70 -2.31 -8.91 25.74
CA LYS A 70 -2.15 -10.38 25.62
C LYS A 70 -1.55 -10.84 24.28
N LEU A 71 -1.70 -10.04 23.24
CA LEU A 71 -1.18 -10.29 21.89
C LEU A 71 0.17 -9.60 21.62
N GLY A 72 0.69 -8.85 22.62
CA GLY A 72 1.93 -8.07 22.52
C GLY A 72 1.86 -6.96 21.47
N LEU A 73 0.65 -6.51 21.13
CA LEU A 73 0.43 -5.56 20.04
C LEU A 73 0.77 -4.12 20.42
N THR A 74 0.77 -3.79 21.72
CA THR A 74 1.03 -2.42 22.18
C THR A 74 2.41 -1.91 21.76
N ASP A 75 3.45 -2.74 21.84
CA ASP A 75 4.80 -2.33 21.47
C ASP A 75 4.95 -2.18 19.95
N VAL A 76 4.34 -3.07 19.16
CA VAL A 76 4.34 -2.93 17.69
C VAL A 76 3.48 -1.74 17.27
N GLU A 77 2.30 -1.50 17.84
CA GLU A 77 1.45 -0.33 17.55
C GLU A 77 2.20 0.98 17.79
N ASN A 78 2.80 1.15 18.97
CA ASN A 78 3.57 2.35 19.30
C ASN A 78 4.76 2.57 18.37
N ALA A 79 5.50 1.50 18.04
CA ALA A 79 6.64 1.59 17.14
C ALA A 79 6.20 1.85 15.68
N SER A 80 5.07 1.27 15.28
CA SER A 80 4.47 1.48 13.96
C SER A 80 4.00 2.91 13.78
N ASP A 81 3.39 3.50 14.81
CA ASP A 81 2.94 4.89 14.81
C ASP A 81 4.14 5.86 14.73
N ASP A 82 5.19 5.67 15.53
CA ASP A 82 6.42 6.49 15.43
C ASP A 82 7.08 6.35 14.06
N PHE A 83 7.11 5.13 13.50
CA PHE A 83 7.60 4.91 12.15
C PHE A 83 6.76 5.68 11.11
N ASN A 84 5.44 5.52 11.15
CA ASN A 84 4.51 6.11 10.19
C ASN A 84 4.57 7.63 10.22
N GLU A 85 4.58 8.22 11.41
CA GLU A 85 4.65 9.67 11.59
C GLU A 85 5.90 10.23 10.91
N LYS A 86 7.07 9.64 11.18
CA LYS A 86 8.34 10.10 10.57
C LYS A 86 8.39 9.83 9.06
N PHE A 87 7.85 8.71 8.61
CA PHE A 87 7.96 8.30 7.20
C PHE A 87 6.98 9.03 6.28
N TYR A 88 5.75 9.26 6.75
CA TYR A 88 4.68 9.80 5.92
C TYR A 88 4.32 11.25 6.22
N VAL A 89 4.69 11.81 7.37
CA VAL A 89 4.37 13.20 7.73
C VAL A 89 5.62 14.06 7.62
N TRP A 90 5.61 14.98 6.65
CA TRP A 90 6.68 15.95 6.43
C TRP A 90 6.22 17.01 5.44
N SER A 91 6.74 18.22 5.55
CA SER A 91 6.35 19.38 4.75
C SER A 91 7.39 19.76 3.70
N ASN A 92 8.57 19.14 3.73
CA ASN A 92 9.64 19.36 2.75
C ASN A 92 10.67 18.21 2.72
N TRP A 93 11.53 18.19 1.70
CA TRP A 93 12.56 17.15 1.53
C TRP A 93 13.61 17.09 2.64
N GLN A 94 13.91 18.25 3.26
CA GLN A 94 14.86 18.31 4.37
C GLN A 94 14.26 17.61 5.60
N GLU A 95 13.00 17.89 5.93
CA GLU A 95 12.26 17.24 7.00
C GLU A 95 12.15 15.73 6.77
N PHE A 96 11.83 15.30 5.55
CA PHE A 96 11.86 13.86 5.21
C PHE A 96 13.23 13.23 5.48
N SER A 97 14.31 13.87 5.04
CA SER A 97 15.67 13.36 5.23
C SER A 97 16.07 13.27 6.71
N ASP A 98 15.69 14.28 7.50
CA ASP A 98 15.94 14.34 8.94
C ASP A 98 15.12 13.29 9.69
N ASN A 99 13.86 13.09 9.30
CA ASN A 99 13.00 12.03 9.83
C ASN A 99 13.59 10.64 9.54
N MET A 100 14.08 10.39 8.32
CA MET A 100 14.73 9.13 7.97
C MET A 100 16.00 8.89 8.79
N LYS A 101 16.77 9.95 9.07
CA LYS A 101 17.92 9.88 9.98
C LYS A 101 17.50 9.54 11.41
N SER A 102 16.40 10.09 11.90
CA SER A 102 15.83 9.74 13.21
C SER A 102 15.40 8.28 13.25
N LEU A 103 14.73 7.78 12.20
CA LEU A 103 14.34 6.37 12.11
C LEU A 103 15.53 5.41 12.16
N ARG A 104 16.64 5.73 11.47
CA ARG A 104 17.87 4.92 11.55
C ARG A 104 18.48 4.90 12.96
N GLN A 105 18.28 5.96 13.75
CA GLN A 105 18.75 6.01 15.14
C GLN A 105 17.83 5.22 16.08
N THR A 106 16.52 5.35 15.91
CA THR A 106 15.52 4.66 16.75
C THR A 106 15.42 3.16 16.42
N TYR A 107 15.46 2.81 15.13
CA TYR A 107 15.29 1.45 14.60
C TYR A 107 16.47 1.08 13.69
N PRO A 108 17.69 0.91 14.24
CA PRO A 108 18.90 0.71 13.43
C PRO A 108 18.87 -0.57 12.60
N ASN A 109 18.06 -1.57 12.96
CA ASN A 109 17.89 -2.78 12.17
C ASN A 109 17.15 -2.53 10.84
N LEU A 110 16.40 -1.43 10.72
CA LEU A 110 15.72 -1.07 9.48
C LEU A 110 16.68 -0.46 8.43
N ASP A 111 17.87 0.01 8.83
CA ASP A 111 18.86 0.56 7.88
C ASP A 111 19.41 -0.52 6.93
N SER A 112 19.38 -1.78 7.36
CA SER A 112 19.75 -2.95 6.56
C SER A 112 18.55 -3.80 6.14
N ASN A 113 17.32 -3.29 6.26
CA ASN A 113 16.12 -4.05 5.92
C ASN A 113 15.84 -3.91 4.41
N ASP A 114 15.71 -5.04 3.71
CA ASP A 114 15.54 -5.08 2.25
C ASP A 114 14.13 -4.62 1.80
N ASN A 115 13.13 -4.63 2.69
CA ASN A 115 11.75 -4.28 2.38
C ASN A 115 11.51 -2.76 2.43
N VAL A 116 12.28 -2.02 3.24
CA VAL A 116 12.01 -0.60 3.50
C VAL A 116 13.27 0.24 3.32
N ASP A 117 13.16 1.28 2.49
CA ASP A 117 14.24 2.26 2.30
C ASP A 117 14.05 3.45 3.24
N ILE A 118 14.81 3.47 4.33
CA ILE A 118 14.92 4.61 5.25
C ILE A 118 16.21 5.40 5.04
N SER A 119 16.83 5.38 3.86
CA SER A 119 18.08 6.11 3.58
C SER A 119 17.90 7.63 3.57
N GLY A 120 16.68 8.13 3.31
CA GLY A 120 16.40 9.56 3.10
C GLY A 120 16.89 10.08 1.75
N LYS A 121 17.35 9.21 0.85
CA LYS A 121 17.81 9.60 -0.49
C LYS A 121 16.70 9.58 -1.53
N ALA A 122 15.54 9.01 -1.22
CA ALA A 122 14.34 8.99 -2.05
C ALA A 122 13.63 10.36 -2.09
N VAL A 123 14.40 11.45 -2.18
CA VAL A 123 13.91 12.82 -2.34
C VAL A 123 13.86 13.19 -3.82
N GLY A 124 12.81 13.89 -4.24
CA GLY A 124 12.71 14.41 -5.60
C GLY A 124 13.64 15.62 -5.83
N THR A 125 13.93 15.94 -7.09
CA THR A 125 14.68 17.15 -7.47
C THR A 125 13.79 18.37 -7.69
N GLY A 126 12.46 18.23 -7.55
CA GLY A 126 11.47 19.28 -7.74
C GLY A 126 10.92 19.83 -6.43
N ASP A 127 9.85 20.62 -6.53
CA ASP A 127 9.17 21.21 -5.38
C ASP A 127 8.75 20.13 -4.37
N SER A 128 8.96 20.42 -3.09
CA SER A 128 8.65 19.46 -2.05
C SER A 128 7.17 19.50 -1.71
N PRO A 129 6.47 18.36 -1.73
CA PRO A 129 5.07 18.32 -1.32
C PRO A 129 4.94 18.39 0.20
N ILE A 130 3.73 18.68 0.65
CA ILE A 130 3.28 18.36 2.00
C ILE A 130 2.76 16.93 1.97
N SER A 131 3.35 16.04 2.76
CA SER A 131 2.99 14.63 2.87
C SER A 131 2.22 14.38 4.18
N ASN A 132 1.15 13.60 4.09
CA ASN A 132 0.42 13.10 5.24
C ASN A 132 -0.10 11.68 4.96
N TYR A 133 -0.67 11.01 5.96
CA TYR A 133 -1.27 9.69 5.78
C TYR A 133 -2.56 9.47 6.58
N GLU A 134 -3.32 8.49 6.12
CA GLU A 134 -4.32 7.79 6.91
C GLU A 134 -3.94 6.31 6.97
N SER A 135 -3.97 5.70 8.15
CA SER A 135 -3.71 4.26 8.34
C SER A 135 -4.93 3.54 8.88
N THR A 136 -5.11 2.29 8.46
CA THR A 136 -5.99 1.32 9.12
C THR A 136 -5.19 0.08 9.46
N SER A 137 -5.18 -0.28 10.75
CA SER A 137 -4.42 -1.42 11.27
C SER A 137 -5.31 -2.65 11.52
N TYR A 138 -4.75 -3.83 11.32
CA TYR A 138 -5.38 -5.13 11.42
C TYR A 138 -4.48 -6.08 12.20
N THR A 139 -5.09 -6.89 13.05
CA THR A 139 -4.39 -7.97 13.76
C THR A 139 -4.17 -9.15 12.81
N THR A 140 -2.97 -9.73 12.87
CA THR A 140 -2.63 -10.90 12.06
C THR A 140 -2.86 -12.20 12.84
N THR A 141 -2.66 -13.35 12.19
CA THR A 141 -2.66 -14.64 12.89
C THR A 141 -1.42 -14.85 13.76
N ASN A 142 -0.39 -14.00 13.61
CA ASN A 142 0.87 -14.07 14.35
C ASN A 142 0.83 -13.12 15.55
N LYS A 143 1.43 -13.55 16.67
CA LYS A 143 1.62 -12.67 17.83
C LYS A 143 2.67 -11.60 17.52
N ASP A 144 2.52 -10.45 18.17
CA ASP A 144 3.43 -9.30 18.06
C ASP A 144 3.57 -8.75 16.62
N GLU A 145 2.56 -8.98 15.77
CA GLU A 145 2.57 -8.62 14.35
C GLU A 145 1.30 -7.84 13.96
N LEU A 146 1.50 -6.74 13.25
CA LEU A 146 0.49 -5.78 12.84
C LEU A 146 0.53 -5.63 11.32
N SER A 147 -0.63 -5.72 10.67
CA SER A 147 -0.79 -5.40 9.25
C SER A 147 -1.49 -4.04 9.13
N GLU A 148 -1.03 -3.20 8.22
CA GLU A 148 -1.56 -1.87 8.00
C GLU A 148 -1.77 -1.62 6.50
N ILE A 149 -2.89 -0.99 6.21
CA ILE A 149 -3.17 -0.38 4.91
C ILE A 149 -3.09 1.13 5.09
N ILE A 150 -2.11 1.75 4.44
CA ILE A 150 -1.77 3.16 4.61
C ILE A 150 -2.00 3.90 3.30
N THR A 151 -2.81 4.95 3.34
CA THR A 151 -2.97 5.89 2.23
C THR A 151 -2.11 7.11 2.51
N GLN A 152 -1.06 7.30 1.71
CA GLN A 152 -0.23 8.50 1.74
C GLN A 152 -0.74 9.51 0.73
N GLU A 153 -1.05 10.71 1.19
CA GLU A 153 -1.34 11.87 0.35
C GLU A 153 -0.12 12.77 0.29
N LYS A 154 0.27 13.20 -0.92
CA LYS A 154 1.27 14.25 -1.14
C LYS A 154 0.64 15.38 -1.92
N LYS A 155 0.64 16.56 -1.33
CA LYS A 155 0.11 17.78 -1.92
C LYS A 155 1.23 18.67 -2.42
N TYR A 156 1.25 18.90 -3.71
CA TYR A 156 2.08 19.89 -4.39
C TYR A 156 1.24 21.17 -4.61
N ASP A 157 1.87 22.24 -5.10
CA ASP A 157 1.17 23.50 -5.37
C ASP A 157 0.14 23.38 -6.51
N ASP A 158 0.38 22.49 -7.46
CA ASP A 158 -0.40 22.32 -8.69
C ASP A 158 -1.26 21.03 -8.72
N HIS A 159 -0.89 20.00 -7.94
CA HIS A 159 -1.60 18.73 -7.92
C HIS A 159 -1.48 17.98 -6.57
N THR A 160 -2.31 16.95 -6.40
CA THR A 160 -2.24 16.02 -5.27
C THR A 160 -2.04 14.61 -5.81
N THR A 161 -1.19 13.83 -5.15
CA THR A 161 -0.99 12.40 -5.45
C THR A 161 -1.37 11.55 -4.25
N GLU A 162 -1.99 10.40 -4.49
CA GLU A 162 -2.31 9.42 -3.48
C GLU A 162 -1.51 8.14 -3.74
N THR A 163 -0.98 7.52 -2.69
CA THR A 163 -0.30 6.22 -2.78
C THR A 163 -0.80 5.30 -1.68
N LEU A 164 -1.22 4.10 -2.05
CA LEU A 164 -1.62 3.06 -1.10
C LEU A 164 -0.44 2.14 -0.82
N TRP A 165 -0.19 1.88 0.46
CA TRP A 165 0.86 1.01 0.96
C TRP A 165 0.23 -0.14 1.75
N HIS A 166 0.77 -1.34 1.59
CA HIS A 166 0.62 -2.44 2.52
C HIS A 166 1.87 -2.57 3.35
N LYS A 167 1.73 -2.56 4.67
CA LYS A 167 2.84 -2.76 5.60
C LYS A 167 2.49 -3.87 6.58
N VAL A 168 3.41 -4.82 6.78
CA VAL A 168 3.35 -5.76 7.89
C VAL A 168 4.58 -5.53 8.76
N SER A 169 4.36 -5.22 10.02
CA SER A 169 5.40 -4.94 11.00
C SER A 169 5.27 -5.83 12.23
N ASN A 170 6.38 -6.04 12.93
CA ASN A 170 6.39 -6.81 14.16
C ASN A 170 7.34 -6.23 15.19
N TYR A 171 7.12 -6.56 16.46
CA TYR A 171 7.98 -6.14 17.55
C TYR A 171 8.47 -7.34 18.35
N LYS A 172 9.70 -7.80 18.08
CA LYS A 172 10.27 -9.01 18.68
C LYS A 172 11.56 -8.69 19.41
N LYS A 173 11.64 -9.10 20.68
CA LYS A 173 12.85 -8.96 21.52
C LYS A 173 13.36 -7.51 21.59
N GLY A 174 12.46 -6.54 21.71
CA GLY A 174 12.82 -5.11 21.79
C GLY A 174 13.20 -4.47 20.45
N LYS A 175 12.91 -5.14 19.33
CA LYS A 175 13.21 -4.65 17.98
C LYS A 175 11.96 -4.60 17.14
N TYR A 176 11.70 -3.43 16.59
CA TYR A 176 10.66 -3.21 15.58
C TYR A 176 11.21 -3.57 14.21
N ASP A 177 10.51 -4.41 13.46
CA ASP A 177 10.90 -4.85 12.12
C ASP A 177 9.73 -4.78 11.14
N ILE A 178 10.04 -4.62 9.85
CA ILE A 178 9.04 -4.54 8.78
C ILE A 178 9.28 -5.70 7.83
N SER A 179 8.35 -6.67 7.85
CA SER A 179 8.43 -7.89 7.05
C SER A 179 7.84 -7.73 5.66
N GLU A 180 6.93 -6.78 5.48
CA GLU A 180 6.34 -6.46 4.18
C GLU A 180 6.13 -4.96 4.10
N PHE A 181 6.49 -4.35 2.97
CA PHE A 181 6.33 -2.93 2.72
C PHE A 181 6.17 -2.69 1.23
N GLU A 182 4.95 -2.91 0.75
CA GLU A 182 4.65 -2.89 -0.68
C GLU A 182 3.78 -1.70 -1.03
N LYS A 183 4.16 -1.01 -2.11
CA LYS A 183 3.31 -0.02 -2.74
C LYS A 183 2.32 -0.75 -3.64
N TYR A 184 1.02 -0.47 -3.49
CA TYR A 184 0.03 -0.93 -4.45
C TYR A 184 0.14 -0.12 -5.74
N ASP A 185 1.04 -0.55 -6.62
CA ASP A 185 1.31 0.08 -7.92
C ASP A 185 0.34 -0.37 -9.04
N LYS A 186 -0.79 -1.01 -8.71
CA LYS A 186 -1.83 -1.36 -9.70
C LYS A 186 -2.63 -0.11 -10.13
N ILE A 187 -1.96 0.65 -10.99
CA ILE A 187 -2.44 1.49 -12.12
C ILE A 187 -3.65 2.37 -11.78
N LEU A 188 -3.35 3.63 -11.45
CA LEU A 188 -4.21 4.77 -11.83
C LEU A 188 -4.23 4.91 -13.36
#